data_AF-A0A6H1ZJV2-F1
#
_entry.id   AF-A0A6H1ZJV2-F1
#
_cell.length_a   1.000
_cell.length_b   1.000
_cell.length_c   1.000
_cell.angle_alpha   90.00
_cell.angle_beta   90.00
_cell.angle_gamma   90.00
#
_symmetry.space_group_name_H-M   'P 1'
#
loop_
_entity.id
_entity.type
_entity.pdbx_description
1 polymer ?
#
loop_
_entity_poly.entity_id
_entity_poly.type
_entity_poly.pdbx_seq_one_letter_code
_entity_poly.pdbx_strand_id
1 'polypeptide(L)'
;MTMTAEKIQIPEIERTPAKCLPCDMMVSLGLISSACEQLPQGERSKCHALMKPLEERKAAPDDVLADIIILTGDTNLNAVLDRMNLIIFSATAKAKEKLIAQGKLDKDGFPIEPR
;
A
#
# COMPACT_ATOMS: atom_id res chain seq x y z
N MET A 1 -12.50 -18.78 -20.68
CA MET A 1 -12.63 -18.78 -19.20
C MET A 1 -13.45 -17.57 -18.83
N THR A 2 -14.68 -17.76 -18.40
CA THR A 2 -15.60 -16.71 -17.97
C THR A 2 -15.18 -16.28 -16.57
N MET A 3 -14.72 -15.04 -16.40
CA MET A 3 -14.45 -14.48 -15.07
C MET A 3 -15.79 -14.40 -14.33
N THR A 4 -16.01 -15.30 -13.37
CA THR A 4 -17.10 -15.19 -12.41
C THR A 4 -16.86 -13.93 -11.60
N ALA A 5 -17.80 -12.98 -11.64
CA ALA A 5 -17.75 -11.77 -10.84
C ALA A 5 -17.64 -12.15 -9.35
N GLU A 6 -16.43 -12.07 -8.82
CA GLU A 6 -16.17 -12.27 -7.40
C GLU A 6 -16.88 -11.17 -6.62
N LYS A 7 -17.46 -11.50 -5.46
CA LYS A 7 -18.23 -10.56 -4.67
C LYS A 7 -17.29 -9.53 -4.03
N ILE A 8 -17.15 -8.36 -4.64
CA ILE A 8 -16.38 -7.23 -4.11
C ILE A 8 -17.01 -6.77 -2.79
N GLN A 9 -16.24 -6.75 -1.70
CA GLN A 9 -16.67 -6.22 -0.40
C GLN A 9 -16.17 -4.79 -0.23
N ILE A 10 -17.05 -3.88 0.20
CA ILE A 10 -16.68 -2.51 0.56
C ILE A 10 -16.15 -2.56 2.01
N PRO A 11 -14.89 -2.21 2.28
CA PRO A 11 -14.35 -2.23 3.62
C PRO A 11 -14.92 -1.08 4.48
N GLU A 12 -15.15 -1.34 5.76
CA GLU A 12 -15.43 -0.29 6.75
C GLU A 12 -14.13 0.44 7.11
N ILE A 13 -14.14 1.77 7.05
CA ILE A 13 -12.96 2.60 7.34
C ILE A 13 -13.07 3.14 8.78
N GLU A 14 -12.25 2.62 9.71
CA GLU A 14 -12.25 3.05 11.12
C GLU A 14 -11.75 4.50 11.32
N ARG A 15 -10.86 4.98 10.45
CA ARG A 15 -10.34 6.36 10.46
C ARG A 15 -10.12 6.87 9.05
N THR A 16 -10.85 7.91 8.67
CA THR A 16 -10.61 8.60 7.41
C THR A 16 -9.57 9.70 7.64
N PRO A 17 -8.36 9.60 7.05
CA PRO A 17 -7.40 10.70 7.09
C PRO A 17 -7.96 11.93 6.36
N ALA A 18 -7.39 13.11 6.64
CA ALA A 18 -7.74 14.32 5.91
C ALA A 18 -7.48 14.15 4.40
N LYS A 19 -8.37 14.70 3.57
CA LYS A 19 -8.23 14.60 2.10
C LYS A 19 -6.90 15.18 1.65
N CYS A 20 -6.13 14.40 0.89
CA CYS A 20 -4.84 14.84 0.34
C CYS A 20 -4.62 14.21 -1.04
N LEU A 21 -5.12 14.86 -2.09
CA LEU A 21 -5.01 14.34 -3.46
C LEU A 21 -3.56 13.99 -3.87
N PRO A 22 -2.52 14.81 -3.56
CA PRO A 22 -1.14 14.41 -3.82
C PRO A 22 -0.70 13.14 -3.06
N CYS A 23 -1.14 12.98 -1.81
CA CYS A 23 -0.85 11.79 -1.01
C CYS A 23 -1.56 10.56 -1.62
N ASP A 24 -2.84 10.70 -1.94
CA ASP A 24 -3.69 9.64 -2.45
C ASP A 24 -3.17 9.13 -3.80
N MET A 25 -2.70 10.02 -4.68
CA MET A 25 -2.04 9.64 -5.94
C MET A 25 -0.74 8.84 -5.69
N MET A 26 0.14 9.33 -4.80
CA MET A 26 1.42 8.66 -4.53
C MET A 26 1.23 7.29 -3.89
N VAL A 27 0.30 7.17 -2.94
CA VAL A 27 -0.05 5.90 -2.32
C VAL A 27 -0.62 4.95 -3.36
N SER A 28 -1.52 5.43 -4.23
CA SER A 28 -2.14 4.60 -5.27
C SER A 28 -1.13 4.11 -6.30
N LEU A 29 -0.21 4.97 -6.77
CA LEU A 29 0.87 4.54 -7.68
C LEU A 29 1.74 3.45 -7.06
N GLY A 30 2.14 3.60 -5.79
CA GLY A 30 2.94 2.59 -5.09
C GLY A 30 2.19 1.27 -4.91
N LEU A 31 0.91 1.35 -4.53
CA LEU A 31 0.05 0.20 -4.33
C LEU A 31 -0.17 -0.57 -5.65
N ILE A 32 -0.56 0.14 -6.72
CA ILE A 32 -0.81 -0.47 -8.03
C ILE A 32 0.47 -1.09 -8.58
N SER A 33 1.59 -0.37 -8.54
CA SER A 33 2.89 -0.90 -9.02
C SER A 33 3.26 -2.20 -8.30
N SER A 34 3.09 -2.24 -6.97
CA SER A 34 3.34 -3.44 -6.16
C SER A 34 2.40 -4.59 -6.46
N ALA A 35 1.13 -4.30 -6.79
CA ALA A 35 0.17 -5.32 -7.21
C ALA A 35 0.50 -5.86 -8.60
N CYS A 36 0.88 -5.00 -9.56
CA CYS A 36 1.24 -5.40 -10.91
C CYS A 36 2.46 -6.34 -10.92
N GLU A 37 3.45 -6.14 -10.05
CA GLU A 37 4.62 -7.02 -9.98
C GLU A 37 4.31 -8.45 -9.52
N GLN A 38 3.16 -8.68 -8.88
CA GLN A 38 2.71 -10.02 -8.50
C GLN A 38 2.08 -10.79 -9.67
N LEU A 39 1.78 -10.12 -10.78
CA LEU A 39 1.17 -10.75 -11.95
C LEU A 39 2.20 -11.45 -12.85
N PRO A 40 1.75 -12.46 -13.62
CA PRO A 40 2.53 -13.04 -14.71
C PRO A 40 2.96 -11.96 -15.71
N GLN A 41 4.09 -12.18 -16.39
CA GLN A 41 4.72 -11.17 -17.26
C GLN A 41 3.78 -10.57 -18.32
N GLY A 42 2.87 -11.35 -18.90
CA GLY A 42 1.91 -10.87 -19.91
C GLY A 42 0.81 -9.96 -19.37
N GLU A 43 0.45 -10.10 -18.10
CA GLU A 43 -0.59 -9.29 -17.44
C GLU A 43 0.01 -8.08 -16.71
N ARG A 44 1.25 -8.21 -16.23
CA ARG A 44 2.01 -7.14 -15.59
C ARG A 44 2.09 -5.87 -16.45
N SER A 45 2.41 -5.99 -17.74
CA SER A 45 2.51 -4.84 -18.64
C SER A 45 1.15 -4.15 -18.85
N LYS A 46 0.05 -4.91 -18.87
CA LYS A 46 -1.30 -4.35 -18.99
C LYS A 46 -1.69 -3.62 -17.71
N CYS A 47 -1.37 -4.20 -16.57
CA CYS A 47 -1.58 -3.59 -15.26
C CYS A 47 -0.82 -2.27 -15.12
N HIS A 48 0.47 -2.23 -15.49
CA HIS A 48 1.25 -1.00 -15.46
C HIS A 48 0.72 0.08 -16.41
N ALA A 49 0.18 -0.30 -17.57
CA ALA A 49 -0.41 0.66 -18.51
C ALA A 49 -1.62 1.41 -17.93
N LEU A 50 -2.37 0.80 -16.99
CA LEU A 50 -3.49 1.43 -16.31
C LEU A 50 -3.06 2.56 -15.37
N MET A 51 -1.79 2.62 -14.92
CA MET A 51 -1.29 3.72 -14.10
C MET A 51 -1.04 5.01 -14.87
N LYS A 52 -0.92 4.95 -16.21
CA LYS A 52 -0.51 6.10 -17.02
C LYS A 52 -1.42 7.34 -16.85
N PRO A 53 -2.77 7.21 -16.83
CA PRO A 53 -3.64 8.36 -16.54
C PRO A 53 -3.43 8.95 -15.14
N LEU A 54 -3.07 8.14 -14.15
CA LEU A 54 -2.76 8.60 -12.80
C LEU A 54 -1.42 9.36 -12.74
N GLU A 55 -0.38 8.85 -13.41
CA GLU A 55 0.93 9.52 -13.54
C GLU A 55 0.81 10.88 -14.23
N GLU A 56 -0.02 10.96 -15.27
CA GLU A 56 -0.30 12.18 -16.02
C GLU A 56 -1.30 13.11 -15.30
N ARG A 57 -1.81 12.73 -14.13
CA ARG A 57 -2.83 13.45 -13.34
C ARG A 57 -4.12 13.73 -14.13
N LYS A 58 -4.50 12.79 -14.98
CA LYS A 58 -5.70 12.85 -15.85
C LYS A 58 -6.86 11.97 -15.34
N ALA A 59 -6.63 11.17 -14.31
CA ALA A 59 -7.65 10.34 -13.67
C ALA A 59 -7.57 10.45 -12.14
N ALA A 60 -8.69 10.23 -11.46
CA ALA A 60 -8.71 10.14 -10.01
C ALA A 60 -8.12 8.79 -9.56
N PRO A 61 -7.49 8.72 -8.37
CA PRO A 61 -6.85 7.47 -7.91
C PRO A 61 -7.82 6.29 -7.76
N ASP A 62 -9.06 6.56 -7.31
CA ASP A 62 -10.13 5.58 -7.14
C ASP A 62 -10.64 5.01 -8.46
N ASP A 63 -10.75 5.82 -9.52
CA ASP A 63 -11.09 5.33 -10.87
C ASP A 63 -10.06 4.30 -11.37
N VAL A 64 -8.76 4.61 -11.22
CA VAL A 64 -7.69 3.71 -11.67
C VAL A 64 -7.61 2.46 -10.79
N LEU A 65 -7.80 2.60 -9.48
CA LEU A 65 -7.85 1.44 -8.57
C LEU A 65 -9.03 0.53 -8.88
N ALA A 66 -10.18 1.06 -9.30
CA ALA A 66 -11.32 0.25 -9.72
C ALA A 66 -10.97 -0.60 -10.95
N ASP A 67 -10.32 -0.02 -11.97
CA ASP A 67 -9.86 -0.76 -13.16
C ASP A 67 -8.85 -1.86 -12.80
N ILE A 68 -7.97 -1.59 -11.83
CA ILE A 68 -7.00 -2.58 -11.32
C ILE A 68 -7.72 -3.70 -10.58
N ILE A 69 -8.68 -3.40 -9.70
CA ILE A 69 -9.50 -4.42 -9.01
C ILE A 69 -10.23 -5.30 -10.02
N ILE A 70 -10.77 -4.72 -11.10
CA ILE A 70 -11.44 -5.47 -12.17
C ILE A 70 -10.43 -6.39 -12.89
N LEU A 71 -9.20 -5.94 -13.10
CA LEU A 71 -8.16 -6.71 -13.78
C LEU A 71 -7.60 -7.85 -12.90
N THR A 72 -7.38 -7.60 -11.61
CA THR A 72 -6.58 -8.47 -10.74
C THR A 72 -7.35 -9.15 -9.62
N GLY A 73 -8.59 -8.74 -9.37
CA GLY A 73 -9.29 -9.01 -8.12
C GLY A 73 -8.80 -8.11 -6.97
N ASP A 74 -9.65 -7.96 -5.94
CA ASP A 74 -9.35 -7.19 -4.72
C ASP A 74 -8.34 -7.89 -3.81
N THR A 75 -8.28 -9.22 -3.86
CA THR A 75 -7.35 -10.07 -3.11
C THR A 75 -5.88 -9.71 -3.36
N ASN A 76 -5.52 -9.31 -4.58
CA ASN A 76 -4.14 -8.90 -4.90
C ASN A 76 -3.72 -7.60 -4.19
N LEU A 77 -4.61 -6.60 -4.14
CA LEU A 77 -4.32 -5.34 -3.43
C LEU A 77 -4.28 -5.58 -1.91
N ASN A 78 -5.18 -6.40 -1.38
CA ASN A 78 -5.18 -6.78 0.04
C ASN A 78 -3.87 -7.48 0.44
N ALA A 79 -3.34 -8.38 -0.40
CA ALA A 79 -2.06 -9.03 -0.16
C ALA A 79 -0.88 -8.03 -0.13
N VAL A 80 -0.91 -6.98 -0.97
CA VAL A 80 0.07 -5.88 -0.87
C VAL A 80 -0.05 -5.15 0.46
N LEU A 81 -1.27 -4.80 0.87
CA LEU A 81 -1.51 -4.08 2.12
C LEU A 81 -1.01 -4.87 3.34
N ASP A 82 -1.31 -6.17 3.40
CA ASP A 82 -0.82 -7.05 4.47
C ASP A 82 0.71 -7.08 4.52
N ARG A 83 1.36 -7.14 3.35
CA ARG A 83 2.82 -7.12 3.26
C ARG A 83 3.40 -5.78 3.70
N MET A 84 2.80 -4.66 3.32
CA MET A 84 3.21 -3.32 3.75
C MET A 84 3.11 -3.18 5.27
N ASN A 85 2.00 -3.63 5.87
CA ASN A 85 1.80 -3.63 7.32
C ASN A 85 2.89 -4.43 8.03
N LEU A 86 3.22 -5.63 7.55
CA LEU A 86 4.29 -6.47 8.11
C LEU A 86 5.67 -5.80 8.03
N ILE A 87 5.99 -5.14 6.91
CA ILE A 87 7.26 -4.44 6.72
C ILE A 87 7.37 -3.26 7.69
N ILE A 88 6.32 -2.44 7.82
CA ILE A 88 6.28 -1.29 8.74
C ILE A 88 6.45 -1.76 10.19
N PHE A 89 5.75 -2.83 10.59
CA PHE A 89 5.90 -3.43 11.91
C PHE A 89 7.35 -3.86 12.18
N SER A 90 7.93 -4.61 11.25
CA SER A 90 9.32 -5.09 11.36
C SER A 90 10.34 -3.94 11.39
N ALA A 91 10.12 -2.90 10.59
CA ALA A 91 10.97 -1.71 10.56
C ALA A 91 10.90 -0.93 11.89
N THR A 92 9.71 -0.81 12.47
CA THR A 92 9.49 -0.17 13.78
C THR A 92 10.23 -0.92 14.88
N ALA A 93 10.14 -2.25 14.90
CA ALA A 93 10.87 -3.07 15.86
C ALA A 93 12.39 -2.85 15.76
N LYS A 94 12.93 -2.87 14.54
CA LYS A 94 14.36 -2.57 14.28
C LYS A 94 14.75 -1.15 14.65
N ALA A 95 13.85 -0.17 14.46
CA ALA A 95 14.10 1.20 14.86
C ALA A 95 14.24 1.32 16.38
N LYS A 96 13.39 0.64 17.16
CA LYS A 96 13.52 0.54 18.62
C LYS A 96 14.87 -0.02 19.03
N GLU A 97 15.29 -1.17 18.48
CA GLU A 97 16.59 -1.79 18.78
C GLU A 97 17.77 -0.83 18.52
N LYS A 98 17.74 -0.11 17.39
CA LYS A 98 18.77 0.88 17.05
C LYS A 98 18.81 2.04 18.03
N LEU A 99 17.66 2.53 18.49
CA LEU A 99 17.60 3.64 19.44
C LEU A 99 18.08 3.21 20.84
N ILE A 100 17.84 1.96 21.24
CA ILE A 100 18.41 1.36 22.46
C ILE A 100 19.94 1.30 22.36
N ALA A 101 20.46 0.78 21.25
CA ALA A 101 21.90 0.70 21.02
C ALA A 101 22.58 2.07 20.99
N GLN A 102 21.86 3.12 20.60
CA GLN A 102 22.33 4.51 20.62
C GLN A 102 22.20 5.19 22.00
N GLY A 103 21.67 4.50 23.02
CA GLY A 103 21.42 5.09 24.33
C GLY A 103 20.33 6.16 24.33
N LYS A 104 19.45 6.19 23.32
CA LYS A 104 18.31 7.11 23.24
C LYS A 104 17.07 6.54 23.93
N LEU A 105 16.96 5.21 23.97
CA LEU A 105 15.92 4.50 24.70
C LEU A 105 16.55 3.54 25.72
N ASP A 106 15.82 3.27 26.79
CA ASP A 106 16.15 2.17 27.71
C ASP A 106 15.79 0.80 27.11
N LYS A 107 16.14 -0.29 27.81
CA LYS A 107 15.89 -1.68 27.37
C LYS A 107 14.39 -1.99 27.12
N ASP A 108 13.50 -1.24 27.74
CA ASP A 108 12.05 -1.42 27.66
C ASP A 108 11.44 -0.55 26.53
N GLY A 109 12.23 0.38 25.98
CA GLY A 109 11.90 1.22 24.83
C GLY A 109 11.41 2.61 25.19
N PHE A 110 11.64 3.08 26.41
CA PHE A 110 11.27 4.43 26.85
C PHE A 110 12.42 5.42 26.63
N PRO A 111 12.12 6.69 26.30
CA PRO A 111 13.14 7.74 26.18
C PRO A 111 13.97 7.86 27.46
N ILE A 112 15.30 7.89 27.30
CA ILE A 112 16.19 8.23 28.41
C ILE A 112 16.20 9.76 28.52
N GLU A 113 15.60 10.30 29.59
CA GLU A 113 15.63 11.75 29.85
C GLU A 113 17.08 12.21 30.06
N PRO A 114 17.50 13.33 29.45
CA PRO A 114 18.79 13.92 29.74
C PRO A 114 18.82 14.36 31.21
N ARG A 115 19.79 13.84 31.97
CA ARG A 115 20.08 14.29 33.34
C ARG A 115 20.78 15.64 33.34
#